data_AF-A0A5C6ARU1-F1
#
_entry.id   AF-A0A5C6ARU1-F1
#
_cell.length_a   1.000
_cell.length_b   1.000
_cell.length_c   1.000
_cell.angle_alpha   90.00
_cell.angle_beta   90.00
_cell.angle_gamma   90.00
#
_symmetry.space_group_name_H-M   'P 1'
#
loop_
_entity.id
_entity.type
_entity.pdbx_description
1 polymer ?
#
loop_
_entity_poly.entity_id
_entity_poly.type
_entity_poly.pdbx_seq_one_letter_code
_entity_poly.pdbx_strand_id
1 'polypeptide(L)'
;MSVFFIVADHKVLGPFTGIELREAALAGVLSSDCMIGGTPRGPWHSAGTVGLFNDQKVPQPHPPGVVVPLFDVQGLPGAFQGPFKLRELIGFASRGLLPLDSQYRAVGTESWGLVSNLRIIAVCVSGDLVLVDPDGRICLRTRGVAAGADANRWSVEHRPPGALAKPVERSGATPVRERNEIAQYGDVGESEQAVSENNEVETELTRSLRQSLVLDPKVRKQSQDRPANCAFPYGVSMRRAAIVTGVVTSLLLLAFVVPTLLRQWNDRTMDHDALIGQWIHATDPDQPRFGISFDAGGHCVIFNANGASWTGSFDWPQRGGQWMSGAGIPGLKTKIDESEPEHQLALIQPSDGYIKLSGFVKDPPMIDGHHVRDLFVRRIGDQLMLGYLTSVEITDSEKRMTAAWVSTRRFATAQPTDILAQLKSIPERSTASNSPEPYRSAPVLADAIAAVSNQSASLSENDADGSPAYSATVNGSFLLKLLGVPDEARRLYPFEAPKVPLGESFEGSQLVRYRDVTLMLSPSGEIQYVRVGGLPANKNVSG
;
A
#
# COMPACT_ATOMS: atom_id res chain seq x y z
N MET A 1 -30.27 -15.57 26.51
CA MET A 1 -28.82 -15.40 26.28
C MET A 1 -28.23 -14.63 27.44
N SER A 2 -27.04 -14.97 27.90
CA SER A 2 -26.30 -14.13 28.86
C SER A 2 -25.87 -12.83 28.19
N VAL A 3 -26.01 -11.72 28.91
CA VAL A 3 -25.59 -10.39 28.46
C VAL A 3 -24.41 -9.91 29.30
N PHE A 4 -23.53 -9.14 28.66
CA PHE A 4 -22.31 -8.62 29.25
C PHE A 4 -22.14 -7.14 28.93
N PHE A 5 -21.42 -6.46 29.81
CA PHE A 5 -21.07 -5.04 29.71
C PHE A 5 -19.57 -4.88 29.88
N ILE A 6 -18.99 -3.88 29.23
CA ILE A 6 -17.55 -3.56 29.26
C ILE A 6 -17.38 -2.16 29.82
N VAL A 7 -16.36 -1.93 30.65
CA VAL A 7 -15.90 -0.59 31.01
C VAL A 7 -14.79 -0.18 30.04
N ALA A 8 -14.97 0.94 29.34
CA ALA A 8 -13.93 1.58 28.53
C ALA A 8 -13.89 3.08 28.84
N ASP A 9 -12.70 3.63 29.04
CA ASP A 9 -12.45 4.97 29.59
C ASP A 9 -13.31 5.26 30.84
N HIS A 10 -14.45 5.95 30.65
CA HIS A 10 -15.39 6.31 31.71
C HIS A 10 -16.84 5.93 31.38
N LYS A 11 -17.05 5.04 30.40
CA LYS A 11 -18.36 4.57 29.94
C LYS A 11 -18.53 3.09 30.21
N VAL A 12 -19.78 2.71 30.46
CA VAL A 12 -20.23 1.31 30.45
C VAL A 12 -20.91 1.04 29.11
N LEU A 13 -20.37 0.07 28.37
CA LEU A 13 -20.76 -0.26 27.00
C LEU A 13 -21.46 -1.62 26.99
N GLY A 14 -22.53 -1.76 26.18
CA GLY A 14 -23.33 -2.99 26.07
C GLY A 14 -24.84 -2.72 26.14
N PRO A 15 -25.69 -3.74 26.31
CA PRO A 15 -25.32 -5.14 26.50
C PRO A 15 -24.86 -5.83 25.21
N PHE A 16 -23.81 -6.64 25.34
CA PHE A 16 -23.24 -7.53 24.33
C PHE A 16 -23.48 -9.00 24.67
N THR A 17 -23.39 -9.87 23.68
CA THR A 17 -23.35 -11.33 23.82
C THR A 17 -21.93 -11.84 24.08
N GLY A 18 -21.79 -13.08 24.59
CA GLY A 18 -20.48 -13.73 24.74
C GLY A 18 -19.75 -13.97 23.40
N ILE A 19 -20.50 -14.10 22.29
CA ILE A 19 -19.92 -14.22 20.94
C ILE A 19 -19.31 -12.87 20.51
N GLU A 20 -20.05 -11.76 20.68
CA GLU A 20 -19.53 -10.41 20.39
C GLU A 20 -18.24 -10.12 21.19
N LEU A 21 -18.23 -10.38 22.50
CA LEU A 21 -17.03 -10.17 23.33
C LEU A 21 -15.81 -10.97 22.84
N ARG A 22 -16.00 -12.25 22.50
CA ARG A 22 -14.89 -13.10 22.05
C ARG A 22 -14.42 -12.72 20.65
N GLU A 23 -15.33 -12.37 19.74
CA GLU A 23 -14.96 -11.85 18.43
C GLU A 23 -14.23 -10.49 18.52
N ALA A 24 -14.55 -9.63 19.49
CA ALA A 24 -13.82 -8.38 19.73
C ALA A 24 -12.43 -8.58 20.36
N ALA A 25 -12.28 -9.55 21.26
CA ALA A 25 -10.97 -9.98 21.75
C ALA A 25 -10.11 -10.55 20.60
N LEU A 26 -10.68 -11.43 19.77
CA LEU A 26 -10.02 -11.99 18.58
C LEU A 26 -9.73 -10.94 17.49
N ALA A 27 -10.43 -9.80 17.49
CA ALA A 27 -10.17 -8.67 16.60
C ALA A 27 -9.10 -7.69 17.12
N GLY A 28 -8.58 -7.87 18.33
CA GLY A 28 -7.63 -6.95 18.96
C GLY A 28 -8.26 -5.64 19.47
N VAL A 29 -9.56 -5.65 19.77
CA VAL A 29 -10.32 -4.48 20.25
C VAL A 29 -10.61 -4.56 21.77
N LEU A 30 -10.44 -5.73 22.37
CA LEU A 30 -10.43 -5.93 23.82
C LEU A 30 -9.10 -6.52 24.25
N SER A 31 -8.53 -6.01 25.35
CA SER A 31 -7.35 -6.57 26.00
C SER A 31 -7.76 -7.42 27.22
N SER A 32 -6.82 -8.19 27.78
CA SER A 32 -7.04 -8.97 29.01
C SER A 32 -7.43 -8.09 30.22
N ASP A 33 -7.05 -6.82 30.18
CA ASP A 33 -7.12 -5.91 31.32
C ASP A 33 -8.41 -5.05 31.26
N CYS A 34 -9.20 -5.16 30.18
CA CYS A 34 -10.56 -4.62 30.11
C CYS A 34 -11.45 -5.23 31.21
N MET A 35 -12.34 -4.42 31.79
CA MET A 35 -13.26 -4.87 32.83
C MET A 35 -14.63 -5.23 32.24
N ILE A 36 -15.13 -6.43 32.56
CA ILE A 36 -16.36 -7.03 32.04
C ILE A 36 -17.28 -7.40 33.20
N GLY A 37 -18.58 -7.15 33.05
CA GLY A 37 -19.59 -7.47 34.07
C GLY A 37 -20.89 -8.00 33.47
N GLY A 38 -21.64 -8.79 34.24
CA GLY A 38 -22.96 -9.30 33.83
C GLY A 38 -24.08 -8.26 33.92
N THR A 39 -23.82 -7.10 34.55
CA THR A 39 -24.76 -5.97 34.65
C THR A 39 -24.01 -4.66 34.43
N PRO A 40 -24.68 -3.55 34.07
CA PRO A 40 -24.03 -2.26 33.90
C PRO A 40 -23.57 -1.60 35.22
N ARG A 41 -23.76 -2.28 36.36
CA ARG A 41 -23.30 -1.87 37.70
C ARG A 41 -22.23 -2.82 38.27
N GLY A 42 -21.78 -3.82 37.49
CA GLY A 42 -20.91 -4.89 37.95
C GLY A 42 -21.67 -6.09 38.57
N PRO A 43 -21.00 -6.96 39.34
CA PRO A 43 -19.56 -6.92 39.65
C PRO A 43 -18.70 -6.96 38.37
N TRP A 44 -17.54 -6.32 38.45
CA TRP A 44 -16.60 -6.18 37.34
C TRP A 44 -15.43 -7.15 37.52
N HIS A 45 -15.11 -7.88 36.46
CA HIS A 45 -14.03 -8.87 36.40
C HIS A 45 -13.11 -8.52 35.23
N SER A 46 -11.81 -8.75 35.36
CA SER A 46 -10.88 -8.61 34.23
C SER A 46 -11.24 -9.59 33.12
N ALA A 47 -11.13 -9.17 31.86
CA ALA A 47 -11.42 -10.00 30.70
C ALA A 47 -10.55 -11.28 30.65
N GLY A 48 -9.32 -11.21 31.16
CA GLY A 48 -8.43 -12.36 31.35
C GLY A 48 -8.99 -13.40 32.32
N THR A 49 -9.71 -13.01 33.37
CA THR A 49 -10.22 -13.95 34.38
C THR A 49 -11.55 -14.63 34.00
N VAL A 50 -12.20 -14.20 32.91
CA VAL A 50 -13.47 -14.76 32.42
C VAL A 50 -13.31 -15.69 31.21
N GLY A 51 -12.10 -16.20 30.95
CA GLY A 51 -11.82 -17.21 29.92
C GLY A 51 -11.90 -16.69 28.48
N LEU A 52 -11.81 -15.37 28.26
CA LEU A 52 -11.65 -14.79 26.92
C LEU A 52 -10.19 -14.86 26.44
N PHE A 53 -9.23 -14.93 27.36
CA PHE A 53 -7.79 -15.01 27.11
C PHE A 53 -7.21 -16.20 27.87
N ASN A 54 -6.01 -16.64 27.50
CA ASN A 54 -5.21 -17.57 28.31
C ASN A 54 -4.27 -16.80 29.26
N ASP A 55 -3.49 -17.54 30.03
CA ASP A 55 -2.51 -17.01 30.99
C ASP A 55 -1.44 -16.12 30.32
N GLN A 56 -1.19 -16.33 29.03
CA GLN A 56 -0.28 -15.52 28.19
C GLN A 56 -0.95 -14.27 27.59
N LYS A 57 -2.15 -13.88 28.06
CA LYS A 57 -2.96 -12.76 27.54
C LYS A 57 -3.34 -12.88 26.04
N VAL A 58 -3.27 -14.07 25.46
CA VAL A 58 -3.67 -14.31 24.06
C VAL A 58 -5.17 -14.63 23.98
N PRO A 59 -5.97 -13.95 23.12
CA PRO A 59 -7.37 -14.25 22.92
C PRO A 59 -7.62 -15.71 22.55
N GLN A 60 -8.54 -16.36 23.27
CA GLN A 60 -8.90 -17.76 23.05
C GLN A 60 -10.02 -17.90 22.00
N PRO A 61 -9.94 -18.91 21.10
CA PRO A 61 -11.00 -19.18 20.14
C PRO A 61 -12.32 -19.56 20.82
N HIS A 62 -13.42 -19.59 20.06
CA HIS A 62 -14.71 -20.04 20.60
C HIS A 62 -14.63 -21.51 21.03
N PRO A 63 -15.29 -21.90 22.14
CA PRO A 63 -15.39 -23.30 22.54
C PRO A 63 -15.95 -24.18 21.42
N PRO A 64 -15.55 -25.47 21.34
CA PRO A 64 -16.10 -26.41 20.37
C PRO A 64 -17.64 -26.45 20.40
N GLY A 65 -18.26 -26.45 19.21
CA GLY A 65 -19.72 -26.45 19.06
C GLY A 65 -20.39 -25.07 19.06
N VAL A 66 -19.68 -23.97 19.34
CA VAL A 66 -20.22 -22.62 19.19
C VAL A 66 -20.27 -22.22 17.72
N VAL A 67 -21.47 -21.93 17.22
CA VAL A 67 -21.68 -21.40 15.87
C VAL A 67 -21.54 -19.88 15.89
N VAL A 68 -20.49 -19.36 15.24
CA VAL A 68 -20.32 -17.93 15.00
C VAL A 68 -21.06 -17.55 13.71
N PRO A 69 -21.99 -16.58 13.73
CA PRO A 69 -22.69 -16.16 12.52
C PRO A 69 -21.72 -15.52 11.51
N LEU A 70 -21.94 -15.85 10.24
CA LEU A 70 -21.35 -15.14 9.11
C LEU A 70 -22.32 -14.08 8.62
N PHE A 71 -21.80 -13.00 8.04
CA PHE A 71 -22.57 -11.86 7.59
C PHE A 71 -22.21 -11.48 6.16
N ASP A 72 -23.18 -11.55 5.25
CA ASP A 72 -23.05 -10.88 3.96
C ASP A 72 -23.08 -9.37 4.21
N VAL A 73 -22.15 -8.61 3.61
CA VAL A 73 -22.10 -7.14 3.76
C VAL A 73 -22.10 -6.45 2.39
N GLN A 74 -22.83 -5.34 2.31
CA GLN A 74 -22.93 -4.42 1.17
C GLN A 74 -22.57 -3.00 1.61
N GLY A 75 -22.15 -2.15 0.67
CA GLY A 75 -21.74 -0.76 0.94
C GLY A 75 -20.26 -0.59 1.33
N LEU A 76 -19.50 -1.67 1.45
CA LEU A 76 -18.05 -1.59 1.63
C LEU A 76 -17.35 -1.04 0.37
N PRO A 77 -16.43 -0.06 0.49
CA PRO A 77 -15.73 0.53 -0.64
C PRO A 77 -14.70 -0.45 -1.21
N GLY A 78 -14.70 -0.66 -2.53
CA GLY A 78 -13.76 -1.56 -3.22
C GLY A 78 -14.30 -2.97 -3.53
N ALA A 79 -15.61 -3.09 -3.80
CA ALA A 79 -16.29 -4.34 -4.22
C ALA A 79 -16.21 -5.52 -3.22
N PHE A 80 -15.90 -5.25 -1.95
CA PHE A 80 -15.92 -6.25 -0.87
C PHE A 80 -17.36 -6.72 -0.59
N GLN A 81 -17.78 -7.79 -1.25
CA GLN A 81 -19.03 -8.50 -0.97
C GLN A 81 -18.71 -9.97 -0.68
N GLY A 82 -19.16 -10.45 0.48
CA GLY A 82 -18.94 -11.83 0.91
C GLY A 82 -19.32 -12.05 2.37
N PRO A 83 -19.29 -13.32 2.83
CA PRO A 83 -19.62 -13.68 4.20
C PRO A 83 -18.45 -13.39 5.16
N PHE A 84 -18.53 -12.28 5.89
CA PHE A 84 -17.56 -11.88 6.91
C PHE A 84 -17.87 -12.51 8.27
N LYS A 85 -16.83 -12.81 9.05
CA LYS A 85 -16.95 -13.08 10.49
C LYS A 85 -17.12 -11.76 11.23
N LEU A 86 -17.79 -11.79 12.38
CA LEU A 86 -18.02 -10.60 13.19
C LEU A 86 -16.72 -9.87 13.55
N ARG A 87 -15.66 -10.60 13.91
CA ARG A 87 -14.32 -10.04 14.20
C ARG A 87 -13.71 -9.25 13.04
N GLU A 88 -14.02 -9.60 11.79
CA GLU A 88 -13.52 -8.90 10.60
C GLU A 88 -14.25 -7.56 10.45
N LEU A 89 -15.57 -7.54 10.66
CA LEU A 89 -16.36 -6.31 10.70
C LEU A 89 -15.95 -5.41 11.88
N ILE A 90 -15.70 -5.97 13.08
CA ILE A 90 -15.14 -5.23 14.23
C ILE A 90 -13.77 -4.64 13.85
N GLY A 91 -12.95 -5.40 13.13
CA GLY A 91 -11.66 -4.95 12.63
C GLY A 91 -11.75 -3.82 11.59
N PHE A 92 -12.76 -3.80 10.71
CA PHE A 92 -12.99 -2.69 9.79
C PHE A 92 -13.55 -1.47 10.52
N ALA A 93 -14.49 -1.66 11.45
CA ALA A 93 -15.12 -0.61 12.24
C ALA A 93 -14.10 0.19 13.06
N SER A 94 -13.26 -0.51 13.83
CA SER A 94 -12.20 0.08 14.67
C SER A 94 -11.05 0.72 13.88
N ARG A 95 -10.97 0.47 12.56
CA ARG A 95 -10.06 1.14 11.62
C ARG A 95 -10.70 2.31 10.88
N GLY A 96 -12.00 2.57 11.05
CA GLY A 96 -12.76 3.53 10.26
C GLY A 96 -12.93 3.14 8.78
N LEU A 97 -12.82 1.85 8.45
CA LEU A 97 -12.93 1.31 7.09
C LEU A 97 -14.35 0.81 6.75
N LEU A 98 -15.29 0.91 7.70
CA LEU A 98 -16.65 0.41 7.59
C LEU A 98 -17.64 1.59 7.54
N PRO A 99 -18.18 1.94 6.36
CA PRO A 99 -19.15 3.03 6.22
C PRO A 99 -20.42 2.81 7.07
N LEU A 100 -20.94 3.88 7.65
CA LEU A 100 -22.12 3.85 8.55
C LEU A 100 -23.42 3.41 7.85
N ASP A 101 -23.49 3.59 6.54
CA ASP A 101 -24.55 3.20 5.62
C ASP A 101 -24.39 1.78 5.07
N SER A 102 -23.30 1.08 5.41
CA SER A 102 -23.11 -0.33 5.06
C SER A 102 -24.26 -1.18 5.61
N GLN A 103 -24.72 -2.13 4.81
CA GLN A 103 -25.79 -3.06 5.18
C GLN A 103 -25.21 -4.45 5.39
N TYR A 104 -25.75 -5.19 6.36
CA TYR A 104 -25.42 -6.58 6.61
C TYR A 104 -26.66 -7.46 6.58
N ARG A 105 -26.44 -8.75 6.35
CA ARG A 105 -27.45 -9.80 6.50
C ARG A 105 -26.75 -11.04 7.06
N ALA A 106 -27.31 -11.66 8.10
CA ALA A 106 -26.76 -12.92 8.60
C ALA A 106 -26.97 -14.02 7.54
N VAL A 107 -25.94 -14.81 7.24
CA VAL A 107 -26.04 -15.88 6.24
C VAL A 107 -27.15 -16.86 6.65
N GLY A 108 -28.11 -17.11 5.76
CA GLY A 108 -29.32 -17.90 6.04
C GLY A 108 -30.52 -17.10 6.54
N THR A 109 -30.43 -15.76 6.61
CA THR A 109 -31.57 -14.86 6.85
C THR A 109 -31.88 -14.03 5.59
N GLU A 110 -33.12 -13.53 5.46
CA GLU A 110 -33.54 -12.73 4.30
C GLU A 110 -33.36 -11.22 4.51
N SER A 111 -33.42 -10.74 5.75
CA SER A 111 -33.48 -9.31 6.09
C SER A 111 -32.11 -8.65 6.13
N TRP A 112 -31.91 -7.63 5.30
CA TRP A 112 -30.81 -6.67 5.44
C TRP A 112 -31.08 -5.67 6.57
N GLY A 113 -30.04 -5.34 7.34
CA GLY A 113 -30.04 -4.28 8.35
C GLY A 113 -28.79 -3.42 8.24
N LEU A 114 -28.80 -2.22 8.81
CA LEU A 114 -27.60 -1.38 8.86
C LEU A 114 -26.54 -2.01 9.78
N VAL A 115 -25.28 -1.99 9.35
CA VAL A 115 -24.12 -2.52 10.11
C VAL A 115 -24.00 -1.86 11.50
N SER A 116 -24.42 -0.61 11.62
CA SER A 116 -24.54 0.13 12.88
C SER A 116 -25.59 -0.44 13.86
N ASN A 117 -26.49 -1.34 13.44
CA ASN A 117 -27.39 -2.06 14.33
C ASN A 117 -26.68 -3.20 15.11
N LEU A 118 -25.51 -3.65 14.65
CA LEU A 118 -24.65 -4.55 15.42
C LEU A 118 -23.98 -3.72 16.52
N ARG A 119 -24.39 -3.93 17.78
CA ARG A 119 -24.03 -3.05 18.90
C ARG A 119 -22.52 -2.88 19.07
N ILE A 120 -21.77 -3.97 19.00
CA ILE A 120 -20.31 -3.90 19.15
C ILE A 120 -19.63 -3.14 17.99
N ILE A 121 -20.22 -3.16 16.80
CA ILE A 121 -19.76 -2.39 15.64
C ILE A 121 -20.03 -0.89 15.86
N ALA A 122 -21.24 -0.51 16.29
CA ALA A 122 -21.58 0.89 16.57
C ALA A 122 -20.58 1.56 17.54
N VAL A 123 -20.18 0.82 18.58
CA VAL A 123 -19.23 1.24 19.61
C VAL A 123 -17.78 1.32 19.08
N CYS A 124 -17.43 0.52 18.08
CA CYS A 124 -16.13 0.65 17.39
C CYS A 124 -16.11 1.85 16.42
N VAL A 125 -17.23 2.15 15.75
CA VAL A 125 -17.34 3.30 14.84
C VAL A 125 -17.41 4.62 15.62
N SER A 126 -18.01 4.64 16.82
CA SER A 126 -17.97 5.82 17.71
C SER A 126 -16.58 6.09 18.30
N GLY A 127 -15.64 5.14 18.20
CA GLY A 127 -14.31 5.23 18.80
C GLY A 127 -14.29 5.02 20.32
N ASP A 128 -15.38 4.48 20.89
CA ASP A 128 -15.47 4.06 22.30
C ASP A 128 -14.78 2.71 22.54
N LEU A 129 -14.70 1.87 21.51
CA LEU A 129 -13.80 0.72 21.43
C LEU A 129 -12.83 0.91 20.25
N VAL A 130 -11.55 0.62 20.48
CA VAL A 130 -10.44 0.95 19.59
C VAL A 130 -9.48 -0.23 19.46
N LEU A 131 -8.64 -0.25 18.43
CA LEU A 131 -7.60 -1.28 18.33
C LEU A 131 -6.52 -1.06 19.38
N VAL A 132 -6.12 -2.16 20.01
CA VAL A 132 -5.11 -2.22 21.05
C VAL A 132 -3.96 -3.13 20.59
N ASP A 133 -2.72 -2.72 20.83
CA ASP A 133 -1.55 -3.57 20.58
C ASP A 133 -1.42 -4.67 21.67
N PRO A 134 -0.53 -5.66 21.50
CA PRO A 134 -0.29 -6.68 22.54
C PRO A 134 0.18 -6.12 23.89
N ASP A 135 0.75 -4.90 23.91
CA ASP A 135 1.23 -4.21 25.11
C ASP A 135 0.12 -3.38 25.81
N GLY A 136 -1.11 -3.36 25.28
CA GLY A 136 -2.24 -2.64 25.85
C GLY A 136 -2.38 -1.17 25.40
N ARG A 137 -1.60 -0.70 24.42
CA ARG A 137 -1.64 0.68 23.91
C ARG A 137 -2.62 0.81 22.75
N ILE A 138 -3.26 1.98 22.65
CA ILE A 138 -4.22 2.27 21.57
C ILE A 138 -3.46 2.49 20.25
N CYS A 139 -3.58 1.57 19.29
CA CYS A 139 -2.97 1.70 17.96
C CYS A 139 -3.63 2.79 17.12
N LEU A 140 -4.96 2.82 17.15
CA LEU A 140 -5.75 3.68 16.28
C LEU A 140 -7.13 3.92 16.92
N ARG A 141 -7.46 5.19 17.18
CA ARG A 141 -8.82 5.61 17.51
C ARG A 141 -9.51 6.04 16.23
N THR A 142 -10.65 5.41 15.91
CA THR A 142 -11.56 5.87 14.85
C THR A 142 -11.79 7.37 15.03
N ARG A 143 -11.33 8.20 14.09
CA ARG A 143 -11.64 9.63 14.13
C ARG A 143 -13.13 9.77 13.88
N GLY A 144 -13.89 9.98 14.95
CA GLY A 144 -15.34 10.13 14.85
C GLY A 144 -15.68 11.19 13.81
N VAL A 145 -16.49 10.80 12.82
CA VAL A 145 -17.21 11.76 11.99
C VAL A 145 -17.93 12.69 12.97
N ALA A 146 -17.68 13.99 12.86
CA ALA A 146 -18.09 14.96 13.87
C ALA A 146 -19.56 14.75 14.25
N ALA A 147 -19.84 14.61 15.55
CA ALA A 147 -21.12 14.15 16.08
C ALA A 147 -22.26 15.15 15.81
N GLY A 148 -22.76 15.14 14.58
CA GLY A 148 -23.93 15.89 14.13
C GLY A 148 -25.21 15.14 14.46
N ALA A 149 -26.04 15.74 15.30
CA ALA A 149 -27.44 15.40 15.59
C ALA A 149 -27.76 14.02 16.23
N ASP A 150 -27.36 12.88 15.68
CA ASP A 150 -28.01 11.60 16.00
C ASP A 150 -27.55 10.89 17.28
N ALA A 151 -26.37 11.21 17.83
CA ALA A 151 -25.85 10.57 19.04
C ALA A 151 -26.73 10.80 20.30
N ASN A 152 -27.56 11.85 20.31
CA ASN A 152 -28.48 12.13 21.42
C ASN A 152 -29.78 11.30 21.38
N ARG A 153 -30.07 10.60 20.28
CA ARG A 153 -31.35 9.88 20.13
C ARG A 153 -31.45 8.63 21.00
N TRP A 154 -30.34 7.90 21.15
CA TRP A 154 -30.27 6.66 21.92
C TRP A 154 -30.26 6.87 23.45
N SER A 155 -29.96 8.09 23.91
CA SER A 155 -29.87 8.43 25.34
C SER A 155 -31.22 8.71 26.01
N VAL A 156 -32.32 8.81 25.25
CA VAL A 156 -33.60 9.38 25.73
C VAL A 156 -34.74 8.35 25.81
N GLU A 157 -34.74 7.30 25.00
CA GLU A 157 -35.92 6.43 24.80
C GLU A 157 -36.22 5.42 25.93
N HIS A 158 -35.40 5.29 26.97
CA HIS A 158 -35.65 4.38 28.11
C HIS A 158 -35.70 5.10 29.46
N ARG A 159 -36.54 6.14 29.57
CA ARG A 159 -36.96 6.71 30.86
C ARG A 159 -38.24 6.01 31.34
N PRO A 160 -38.24 5.26 32.46
CA PRO A 160 -39.47 4.77 33.06
C PRO A 160 -40.31 5.95 33.60
N PRO A 161 -41.64 5.87 33.58
CA PRO A 161 -42.50 6.98 33.99
C PRO A 161 -42.48 7.17 35.51
N GLY A 162 -42.11 8.38 35.95
CA GLY A 162 -42.42 8.90 37.28
C GLY A 162 -41.32 8.82 38.34
N ALA A 163 -40.53 9.88 38.46
CA ALA A 163 -40.02 10.39 39.74
C ALA A 163 -39.52 11.84 39.57
N LEU A 164 -40.25 12.81 40.15
CA LEU A 164 -39.80 14.20 40.28
C LEU A 164 -38.86 14.31 41.49
N ALA A 165 -37.63 14.79 41.28
CA ALA A 165 -36.76 15.27 42.35
C ALA A 165 -35.92 16.47 41.85
N LYS A 166 -35.79 17.49 42.71
CA LYS A 166 -35.14 18.78 42.40
C LYS A 166 -33.60 18.67 42.47
N PRO A 167 -32.85 19.56 41.77
CA PRO A 167 -31.41 19.68 41.98
C PRO A 167 -31.10 20.27 43.36
N VAL A 168 -29.97 19.85 43.94
CA VAL A 168 -29.42 20.39 45.19
C VAL A 168 -28.14 21.15 44.88
N GLU A 169 -28.08 22.42 45.29
CA GLU A 169 -26.87 23.24 45.25
C GLU A 169 -25.89 22.88 46.37
N ARG A 170 -24.58 23.00 46.08
CA ARG A 170 -23.45 23.31 46.99
C ARG A 170 -22.23 23.50 46.08
N SER A 171 -21.63 24.68 45.92
CA SER A 171 -21.07 25.64 46.89
C SER A 171 -19.78 25.16 47.57
N GLY A 172 -18.64 25.52 46.95
CA GLY A 172 -17.54 26.24 47.61
C GLY A 172 -16.48 25.46 48.42
N ALA A 173 -15.24 25.46 47.91
CA ALA A 173 -14.02 25.69 48.72
C ALA A 173 -12.84 26.11 47.80
N THR A 174 -11.96 26.98 48.31
CA THR A 174 -10.88 27.70 47.59
C THR A 174 -9.52 26.97 47.62
N PRO A 175 -8.53 27.39 46.80
CA PRO A 175 -7.25 26.69 46.66
C PRO A 175 -6.19 27.10 47.69
N VAL A 176 -5.23 26.22 47.95
CA VAL A 176 -3.98 26.55 48.66
C VAL A 176 -2.83 26.67 47.65
N ARG A 177 -2.03 27.72 47.85
CA ARG A 177 -0.86 28.08 47.06
C ARG A 177 0.30 28.16 48.05
N GLU A 178 1.36 27.37 47.85
CA GLU A 178 2.64 27.66 48.48
C GLU A 178 3.81 27.29 47.55
N ARG A 179 5.00 27.77 47.90
CA ARG A 179 6.08 28.14 46.98
C ARG A 179 7.43 27.78 47.61
N ASN A 180 8.50 27.87 46.81
CA ASN A 180 9.92 27.84 47.23
C ASN A 180 10.47 26.42 47.56
N GLU A 181 11.75 26.09 47.36
CA GLU A 181 12.88 26.87 46.83
C GLU A 181 14.00 26.00 46.21
N ILE A 182 14.67 26.55 45.20
CA ILE A 182 16.11 26.51 44.86
C ILE A 182 16.98 25.29 45.27
N ALA A 183 17.65 24.72 44.27
CA ALA A 183 19.07 24.33 44.36
C ALA A 183 19.79 24.60 43.02
N GLN A 184 20.84 25.42 43.03
CA GLN A 184 21.76 25.65 41.90
C GLN A 184 23.07 24.89 42.13
N TYR A 185 23.75 24.41 41.07
CA TYR A 185 25.23 24.43 40.97
C TYR A 185 25.69 24.07 39.54
N GLY A 186 26.58 24.91 38.97
CA GLY A 186 27.67 24.71 37.98
C GLY A 186 27.41 23.89 36.70
N ASP A 187 27.67 24.33 35.46
CA ASP A 187 28.80 25.14 34.92
C ASP A 187 30.18 24.49 35.24
N VAL A 188 31.11 24.18 34.32
CA VAL A 188 31.46 24.69 32.97
C VAL A 188 31.94 23.52 32.08
N GLY A 189 31.91 23.61 30.74
CA GLY A 189 32.59 22.65 29.87
C GLY A 189 32.61 23.01 28.37
N GLU A 190 33.65 23.72 27.93
CA GLU A 190 33.87 24.10 26.52
C GLU A 190 34.23 22.89 25.63
N SER A 191 33.82 22.94 24.35
CA SER A 191 34.64 22.41 23.24
C SER A 191 34.09 22.88 21.88
N GLU A 192 34.77 23.85 21.28
CA GLU A 192 34.73 24.08 19.84
C GLU A 192 35.60 23.02 19.14
N GLN A 193 35.15 22.46 18.00
CA GLN A 193 35.87 22.46 16.71
C GLN A 193 35.34 21.43 15.70
N ALA A 194 35.38 21.82 14.41
CA ALA A 194 35.27 21.00 13.19
C ALA A 194 33.97 20.15 13.02
N VAL A 195 33.25 20.22 11.91
CA VAL A 195 33.76 20.07 10.53
C VAL A 195 33.13 21.10 9.58
N SER A 196 33.98 21.72 8.77
CA SER A 196 33.61 22.53 7.60
C SER A 196 34.09 21.78 6.36
N GLU A 197 33.19 21.33 5.49
CA GLU A 197 33.48 21.01 4.08
C GLU A 197 32.18 20.73 3.31
N ASN A 198 32.18 21.04 2.00
CA ASN A 198 31.09 20.97 0.99
C ASN A 198 30.27 22.26 0.75
N ASN A 199 30.92 23.27 0.14
CA ASN A 199 30.21 24.35 -0.58
C ASN A 199 31.05 25.03 -1.69
N GLU A 200 31.90 24.27 -2.40
CA GLU A 200 32.80 24.83 -3.45
C GLU A 200 32.58 24.32 -4.89
N VAL A 201 31.61 23.45 -5.16
CA VAL A 201 31.41 22.87 -6.51
C VAL A 201 30.57 23.77 -7.44
N GLU A 202 29.79 24.73 -6.91
CA GLU A 202 28.81 25.50 -7.71
C GLU A 202 29.35 26.82 -8.30
N THR A 203 30.54 27.27 -7.88
CA THR A 203 31.12 28.56 -8.29
C THR A 203 31.99 28.52 -9.55
N GLU A 204 32.42 27.34 -10.00
CA GLU A 204 33.39 27.20 -11.11
C GLU A 204 32.70 27.20 -12.50
N LEU A 205 31.56 26.54 -12.64
CA LEU A 205 30.79 26.51 -13.90
C LEU A 205 30.34 27.92 -14.33
N THR A 206 29.95 28.74 -13.36
CA THR A 206 29.48 30.12 -13.54
C THR A 206 30.61 31.09 -13.91
N ARG A 207 31.87 30.75 -13.59
CA ARG A 207 33.06 31.55 -13.93
C ARG A 207 33.51 31.31 -15.38
N SER A 208 33.46 30.07 -15.86
CA SER A 208 33.86 29.70 -17.24
C SER A 208 33.01 30.39 -18.31
N LEU A 209 31.67 30.45 -18.12
CA LEU A 209 30.74 31.10 -19.05
C LEU A 209 30.88 32.63 -19.16
N ARG A 210 31.64 33.29 -18.28
CA ARG A 210 31.91 34.74 -18.35
C ARG A 210 33.22 35.11 -19.04
N GLN A 211 34.10 34.15 -19.34
CA GLN A 211 35.43 34.44 -19.92
C GLN A 211 35.50 34.32 -21.46
N SER A 212 34.45 33.83 -22.14
CA SER A 212 34.42 33.68 -23.60
C SER A 212 34.03 34.94 -24.39
N LEU A 213 33.81 36.08 -23.73
CA LEU A 213 33.35 37.35 -24.34
C LEU A 213 34.29 38.52 -24.04
N VAL A 214 35.58 38.34 -24.36
CA VAL A 214 36.56 39.45 -24.47
C VAL A 214 37.14 39.44 -25.88
N LEU A 215 36.61 40.31 -26.75
CA LEU A 215 37.17 40.54 -28.09
C LEU A 215 38.36 41.50 -28.00
N ASP A 216 39.48 41.06 -28.57
CA ASP A 216 40.81 41.68 -28.51
C ASP A 216 40.89 43.03 -29.28
N PRO A 217 41.24 44.15 -28.62
CA PRO A 217 41.34 45.45 -29.26
C PRO A 217 42.78 45.87 -29.54
N LYS A 218 43.40 45.41 -30.66
CA LYS A 218 44.46 46.13 -31.43
C LYS A 218 45.04 45.32 -32.62
N VAL A 219 44.48 45.46 -33.83
CA VAL A 219 45.30 45.44 -35.08
C VAL A 219 44.75 46.42 -36.12
N ARG A 220 45.66 47.23 -36.67
CA ARG A 220 45.61 48.06 -37.89
C ARG A 220 44.68 49.29 -37.98
N LYS A 221 45.37 50.43 -38.19
CA LYS A 221 44.88 51.69 -38.76
C LYS A 221 44.63 51.55 -40.28
N GLN A 222 44.01 52.59 -40.85
CA GLN A 222 44.33 53.19 -42.16
C GLN A 222 43.52 52.77 -43.41
N SER A 223 42.29 53.29 -43.51
CA SER A 223 41.74 53.99 -44.70
C SER A 223 40.49 54.78 -44.25
N GLN A 224 40.47 56.12 -44.33
CA GLN A 224 40.34 57.00 -45.51
C GLN A 224 38.87 57.31 -45.82
N ASP A 225 38.56 58.59 -45.96
CA ASP A 225 37.20 59.13 -46.04
C ASP A 225 36.37 58.58 -47.22
N ARG A 226 35.15 58.13 -46.92
CA ARG A 226 33.92 58.35 -47.72
C ARG A 226 32.71 57.69 -47.05
N PRO A 227 31.55 58.36 -46.92
CA PRO A 227 30.30 57.68 -46.59
C PRO A 227 29.82 56.91 -47.82
N ALA A 228 30.06 55.60 -47.84
CA ALA A 228 29.48 54.71 -48.84
C ALA A 228 27.98 54.52 -48.57
N ASN A 229 27.14 55.27 -49.28
CA ASN A 229 25.71 55.01 -49.37
C ASN A 229 25.49 53.68 -50.10
N CYS A 230 25.42 52.57 -49.36
CA CYS A 230 24.93 51.30 -49.88
C CYS A 230 23.41 51.38 -50.08
N ALA A 231 23.01 51.97 -51.20
CA ALA A 231 21.63 51.99 -51.65
C ALA A 231 21.21 50.59 -52.13
N PHE A 232 20.48 49.85 -51.29
CA PHE A 232 19.68 48.72 -51.77
C PHE A 232 18.50 49.27 -52.59
N PRO A 233 18.19 48.70 -53.77
CA PRO A 233 17.16 49.25 -54.68
C PRO A 233 15.72 48.92 -54.27
N TYR A 234 15.45 48.82 -52.96
CA TYR A 234 14.11 48.79 -52.38
C TYR A 234 14.09 49.71 -51.16
N GLY A 235 13.47 50.88 -51.33
CA GLY A 235 13.57 52.02 -50.42
C GLY A 235 12.78 51.85 -49.11
N VAL A 236 13.29 51.06 -48.18
CA VAL A 236 12.86 51.10 -46.77
C VAL A 236 14.09 51.36 -45.89
N SER A 237 14.26 52.61 -45.45
CA SER A 237 15.28 52.96 -44.46
C SER A 237 14.84 52.48 -43.08
N MET A 238 15.01 51.17 -42.82
CA MET A 238 14.88 50.62 -41.47
C MET A 238 15.90 51.30 -40.56
N ARG A 239 15.42 52.29 -39.79
CA ARG A 239 16.20 52.96 -38.76
C ARG A 239 16.75 51.88 -37.82
N ARG A 240 18.05 51.94 -37.48
CA ARG A 240 18.70 50.94 -36.59
C ARG A 240 17.91 50.71 -35.28
N ALA A 241 17.23 51.74 -34.79
CA ALA A 241 16.27 51.66 -33.68
C ALA A 241 15.20 50.57 -33.88
N ALA A 242 14.56 50.47 -35.05
CA ALA A 242 13.51 49.48 -35.32
C ALA A 242 14.04 48.03 -35.26
N ILE A 243 15.28 47.80 -35.71
CA ILE A 243 15.94 46.49 -35.61
C ILE A 243 16.23 46.16 -34.13
N VAL A 244 16.78 47.11 -33.37
CA VAL A 244 17.04 46.94 -31.93
C VAL A 244 15.76 46.69 -31.16
N THR A 245 14.69 47.47 -31.40
CA THR A 245 13.38 47.25 -30.79
C THR A 245 12.83 45.87 -31.15
N GLY A 246 12.88 45.45 -32.43
CA GLY A 246 12.42 44.12 -32.85
C GLY A 246 13.16 42.96 -32.17
N VAL A 247 14.47 43.07 -31.98
CA VAL A 247 15.28 42.07 -31.25
C VAL A 247 14.94 42.06 -29.77
N VAL A 248 14.86 43.22 -29.11
CA VAL A 248 14.51 43.32 -27.68
C VAL A 248 13.09 42.79 -27.43
N THR A 249 12.12 43.15 -28.26
CA THR A 249 10.73 42.65 -28.14
C THR A 249 10.69 41.14 -28.34
N SER A 250 11.41 40.59 -29.33
CA SER A 250 11.49 39.13 -29.55
C SER A 250 12.12 38.38 -28.36
N LEU A 251 13.19 38.92 -27.77
CA LEU A 251 13.84 38.33 -26.60
C LEU A 251 12.95 38.37 -25.35
N LEU A 252 12.22 39.46 -25.13
CA LEU A 252 11.22 39.55 -24.07
C LEU A 252 10.08 38.53 -24.30
N LEU A 253 9.59 38.40 -25.54
CA LEU A 253 8.53 37.44 -25.89
C LEU A 253 8.99 35.99 -25.62
N LEU A 254 10.22 35.64 -26.02
CA LEU A 254 10.85 34.36 -25.66
C LEU A 254 10.97 34.18 -24.14
N ALA A 255 11.40 35.20 -23.40
CA ALA A 255 11.55 35.15 -21.96
C ALA A 255 10.22 34.96 -21.20
N PHE A 256 9.08 35.34 -21.78
CA PHE A 256 7.75 35.06 -21.21
C PHE A 256 7.13 33.74 -21.71
N VAL A 257 7.31 33.40 -22.99
CA VAL A 257 6.71 32.20 -23.61
C VAL A 257 7.45 30.92 -23.21
N VAL A 258 8.78 30.94 -23.11
CA VAL A 258 9.55 29.73 -22.77
C VAL A 258 9.22 29.22 -21.35
N PRO A 259 9.18 30.06 -20.29
CA PRO A 259 8.78 29.58 -18.96
C PRO A 259 7.32 29.14 -18.86
N THR A 260 6.40 29.76 -19.59
CA THR A 260 4.99 29.35 -19.58
C THR A 260 4.78 28.02 -20.32
N LEU A 261 5.44 27.81 -21.45
CA LEU A 261 5.42 26.52 -22.14
C LEU A 261 6.14 25.43 -21.35
N LEU A 262 7.30 25.71 -20.73
CA LEU A 262 7.99 24.77 -19.83
C LEU A 262 7.13 24.40 -18.63
N ARG A 263 6.44 25.36 -18.03
CA ARG A 263 5.51 25.10 -16.93
C ARG A 263 4.34 24.24 -17.39
N GLN A 264 3.67 24.60 -18.49
CA GLN A 264 2.56 23.83 -19.04
C GLN A 264 2.97 22.41 -19.46
N TRP A 265 4.22 22.24 -19.91
CA TRP A 265 4.80 20.92 -20.20
C TRP A 265 5.04 20.11 -18.93
N ASN A 266 5.65 20.72 -17.90
CA ASN A 266 5.92 20.07 -16.61
C ASN A 266 4.66 19.80 -15.78
N ASP A 267 3.59 20.57 -15.99
CA ASP A 267 2.26 20.38 -15.36
C ASP A 267 1.41 19.35 -16.13
N ARG A 268 1.86 18.83 -17.28
CA ARG A 268 1.12 17.82 -18.05
C ARG A 268 1.19 16.46 -17.36
N THR A 269 0.05 16.00 -16.83
CA THR A 269 -0.10 14.67 -16.23
C THR A 269 0.33 13.56 -17.19
N MET A 270 1.03 12.56 -16.64
CA MET A 270 1.35 11.32 -17.35
C MET A 270 0.08 10.69 -17.95
N ASP A 271 0.19 10.25 -19.20
CA ASP A 271 -0.91 9.58 -19.90
C ASP A 271 -1.16 8.18 -19.30
N HIS A 272 -2.42 7.73 -19.31
CA HIS A 272 -2.78 6.42 -18.78
C HIS A 272 -2.14 5.30 -19.63
N ASP A 273 -2.22 5.41 -20.95
CA ASP A 273 -1.63 4.47 -21.91
C ASP A 273 -0.10 4.33 -21.76
N ALA A 274 0.56 5.32 -21.15
CA ALA A 274 2.00 5.28 -20.89
C ALA A 274 2.40 4.31 -19.77
N LEU A 275 1.45 3.88 -18.92
CA LEU A 275 1.66 2.91 -17.84
C LEU A 275 1.36 1.46 -18.27
N ILE A 276 0.57 1.27 -19.33
CA ILE A 276 0.05 -0.04 -19.72
C ILE A 276 1.14 -0.99 -20.25
N GLY A 277 1.07 -2.24 -19.81
CA GLY A 277 2.01 -3.31 -20.12
C GLY A 277 2.74 -3.83 -18.89
N GLN A 278 3.86 -4.52 -19.11
CA GLN A 278 4.67 -5.17 -18.08
C GLN A 278 5.97 -4.40 -17.82
N TRP A 279 6.34 -4.29 -16.55
CA TRP A 279 7.53 -3.59 -16.08
C TRP A 279 8.24 -4.41 -15.01
N ILE A 280 9.57 -4.46 -15.06
CA ILE A 280 10.38 -5.29 -14.16
C ILE A 280 11.42 -4.45 -13.44
N HIS A 281 11.54 -4.66 -12.13
CA HIS A 281 12.63 -4.16 -11.31
C HIS A 281 13.72 -5.22 -11.15
N ALA A 282 14.96 -4.78 -11.33
CA ALA A 282 16.14 -5.62 -11.24
C ALA A 282 17.33 -4.74 -10.81
N THR A 283 17.83 -4.93 -9.58
CA THR A 283 19.11 -4.34 -9.13
C THR A 283 20.29 -4.98 -9.87
N ASP A 284 20.18 -6.27 -10.17
CA ASP A 284 21.08 -7.03 -11.04
C ASP A 284 20.27 -7.49 -12.26
N PRO A 285 20.66 -7.19 -13.51
CA PRO A 285 19.96 -7.64 -14.72
C PRO A 285 19.71 -9.15 -14.80
N ASP A 286 20.52 -9.96 -14.11
CA ASP A 286 20.34 -11.41 -14.06
C ASP A 286 19.40 -11.88 -12.94
N GLN A 287 19.04 -11.01 -11.99
CA GLN A 287 18.19 -11.31 -10.83
C GLN A 287 17.07 -10.25 -10.64
N PRO A 288 15.97 -10.32 -11.40
CA PRO A 288 14.78 -9.54 -11.13
C PRO A 288 14.23 -9.75 -9.72
N ARG A 289 13.94 -8.67 -8.98
CA ARG A 289 13.36 -8.73 -7.63
C ARG A 289 11.83 -8.78 -7.68
N PHE A 290 11.21 -7.97 -8.54
CA PHE A 290 9.76 -7.99 -8.78
C PHE A 290 9.42 -7.50 -10.18
N GLY A 291 8.19 -7.76 -10.61
CA GLY A 291 7.59 -7.13 -11.78
C GLY A 291 6.15 -6.73 -11.52
N ILE A 292 5.69 -5.71 -12.25
CA ILE A 292 4.32 -5.19 -12.19
C ILE A 292 3.72 -5.17 -13.59
N SER A 293 2.46 -5.59 -13.73
CA SER A 293 1.70 -5.45 -14.96
C SER A 293 0.43 -4.63 -14.72
N PHE A 294 0.06 -3.86 -15.73
CA PHE A 294 -1.17 -3.11 -15.77
C PHE A 294 -1.84 -3.30 -17.12
N ASP A 295 -3.14 -3.57 -17.12
CA ASP A 295 -3.95 -3.61 -18.34
C ASP A 295 -4.91 -2.41 -18.44
N ALA A 296 -5.49 -2.23 -19.64
CA ALA A 296 -6.45 -1.16 -19.90
C ALA A 296 -7.85 -1.41 -19.27
N GLY A 297 -8.07 -2.58 -18.66
CA GLY A 297 -9.28 -2.94 -17.93
C GLY A 297 -9.24 -2.56 -16.45
N GLY A 298 -8.12 -2.05 -15.95
CA GLY A 298 -7.94 -1.75 -14.53
C GLY A 298 -7.48 -2.95 -13.70
N HIS A 299 -6.92 -4.00 -14.31
CA HIS A 299 -6.28 -5.12 -13.61
C HIS A 299 -4.79 -4.87 -13.38
N CYS A 300 -4.30 -5.25 -12.20
CA CYS A 300 -2.89 -5.10 -11.81
C CYS A 300 -2.37 -6.39 -11.16
N VAL A 301 -1.18 -6.81 -11.58
CA VAL A 301 -0.42 -7.91 -10.96
C VAL A 301 0.91 -7.36 -10.46
N ILE A 302 1.21 -7.58 -9.19
CA ILE A 302 2.52 -7.31 -8.57
C ILE A 302 3.12 -8.67 -8.22
N PHE A 303 4.06 -9.14 -9.04
CA PHE A 303 4.74 -10.42 -8.85
C PHE A 303 6.13 -10.18 -8.22
N ASN A 304 6.27 -10.52 -6.95
CA ASN A 304 7.53 -10.50 -6.22
C ASN A 304 8.23 -11.86 -6.41
N ALA A 305 9.50 -11.84 -6.81
CA ALA A 305 10.29 -13.05 -7.00
C ALA A 305 10.38 -13.87 -5.71
N ASN A 306 10.55 -13.17 -4.59
CA ASN A 306 10.57 -13.69 -3.23
C ASN A 306 9.51 -12.95 -2.39
N GLY A 307 8.86 -13.64 -1.45
CA GLY A 307 7.80 -13.07 -0.62
C GLY A 307 6.42 -13.03 -1.28
N ALA A 308 5.51 -12.22 -0.72
CA ALA A 308 4.10 -12.21 -1.12
C ALA A 308 3.85 -11.37 -2.40
N SER A 309 3.34 -12.03 -3.43
CA SER A 309 2.75 -11.37 -4.60
C SER A 309 1.28 -11.02 -4.40
N TRP A 310 0.77 -10.16 -5.28
CA TRP A 310 -0.59 -9.65 -5.22
C TRP A 310 -1.20 -9.46 -6.61
N THR A 311 -2.50 -9.70 -6.73
CA THR A 311 -3.31 -9.47 -7.92
C THR A 311 -4.62 -8.83 -7.50
N GLY A 312 -5.06 -7.84 -8.26
CA GLY A 312 -6.30 -7.13 -7.99
C GLY A 312 -6.59 -6.08 -9.06
N SER A 313 -7.31 -5.05 -8.64
CA SER A 313 -7.69 -3.93 -9.51
C SER A 313 -6.92 -2.67 -9.16
N PHE A 314 -6.84 -1.74 -10.11
CA PHE A 314 -6.26 -0.43 -9.91
C PHE A 314 -7.13 0.67 -10.51
N ASP A 315 -7.25 1.77 -9.78
CA ASP A 315 -7.86 2.99 -10.30
C ASP A 315 -6.76 3.98 -10.72
N TRP A 316 -7.01 4.74 -11.79
CA TRP A 316 -6.21 5.90 -12.22
C TRP A 316 -6.95 7.22 -11.92
N PRO A 317 -7.14 7.60 -10.64
CA PRO A 317 -7.80 8.86 -10.31
C PRO A 317 -6.95 10.06 -10.75
N GLN A 318 -7.54 10.95 -11.54
CA GLN A 318 -6.94 12.26 -11.80
C GLN A 318 -6.71 12.99 -10.47
N ARG A 319 -5.48 13.50 -10.25
CA ARG A 319 -5.10 14.22 -9.01
C ARG A 319 -5.68 15.64 -8.94
N GLY A 320 -6.78 15.90 -9.64
CA GLY A 320 -7.36 17.22 -9.82
C GLY A 320 -7.74 17.88 -8.49
N GLY A 321 -7.19 19.06 -8.23
CA GLY A 321 -7.70 20.00 -7.23
C GLY A 321 -7.52 19.67 -5.74
N GLN A 322 -7.05 18.48 -5.35
CA GLN A 322 -6.84 18.14 -3.92
C GLN A 322 -5.59 18.74 -3.26
N TRP A 323 -5.11 19.87 -3.79
CA TRP A 323 -4.30 20.82 -3.03
C TRP A 323 -5.25 21.51 -2.05
N MET A 324 -5.44 20.91 -0.87
CA MET A 324 -6.26 21.54 0.16
C MET A 324 -5.66 22.91 0.48
N SER A 325 -6.37 23.96 0.11
CA SER A 325 -6.20 25.34 0.59
C SER A 325 -6.61 25.42 2.07
N GLY A 326 -5.93 24.63 2.91
CA GLY A 326 -6.05 24.70 4.35
C GLY A 326 -5.50 26.05 4.82
N ALA A 327 -6.25 26.72 5.69
CA ALA A 327 -5.79 27.92 6.37
C ALA A 327 -4.42 27.65 7.02
N GLY A 328 -3.49 28.62 6.93
CA GLY A 328 -2.07 28.43 7.20
C GLY A 328 -1.74 27.85 8.57
N ILE A 329 -1.62 26.53 8.64
CA ILE A 329 -0.92 25.81 9.72
C ILE A 329 0.56 25.81 9.32
N PRO A 330 1.44 26.55 10.02
CA PRO A 330 2.83 26.63 9.64
C PRO A 330 3.58 25.31 9.93
N GLY A 331 4.23 24.76 8.90
CA GLY A 331 5.32 23.79 9.03
C GLY A 331 4.94 22.39 9.54
N LEU A 332 3.73 21.89 9.26
CA LEU A 332 3.38 20.51 9.64
C LEU A 332 4.09 19.50 8.74
N LYS A 333 5.16 18.89 9.24
CA LYS A 333 5.84 17.75 8.62
C LYS A 333 5.45 16.44 9.30
N THR A 334 5.05 15.45 8.54
CA THR A 334 4.71 14.11 9.01
C THR A 334 5.49 13.07 8.21
N LYS A 335 6.30 12.27 8.90
CA LYS A 335 6.88 11.05 8.36
C LYS A 335 5.80 9.97 8.36
N ILE A 336 5.67 9.26 7.24
CA ILE A 336 4.68 8.20 7.02
C ILE A 336 5.37 6.84 6.94
N ASP A 337 6.52 6.80 6.26
CA ASP A 337 7.31 5.59 6.08
C ASP A 337 8.82 5.93 6.00
N GLU A 338 9.66 4.91 6.06
CA GLU A 338 11.10 4.99 5.80
C GLU A 338 11.41 4.52 4.37
N SER A 339 12.53 4.93 3.80
CA SER A 339 12.96 4.51 2.46
C SER A 339 14.14 3.56 2.58
N GLU A 340 14.15 2.44 1.83
CA GLU A 340 15.39 1.67 1.67
C GLU A 340 16.53 2.54 1.10
N PRO A 341 17.80 2.23 1.44
CA PRO A 341 18.96 2.97 0.94
C PRO A 341 19.09 3.03 -0.59
N GLU A 342 18.64 1.99 -1.31
CA GLU A 342 18.63 1.97 -2.78
C GLU A 342 17.51 2.80 -3.42
N HIS A 343 16.49 3.22 -2.67
CA HIS A 343 15.34 3.92 -3.23
C HIS A 343 15.58 5.43 -3.37
N GLN A 344 15.29 5.97 -4.56
CA GLN A 344 15.51 7.38 -4.82
C GLN A 344 14.45 8.22 -4.10
N LEU A 345 14.82 8.98 -3.07
CA LEU A 345 13.93 9.97 -2.47
C LEU A 345 13.77 11.18 -3.41
N ALA A 346 12.52 11.49 -3.79
CA ALA A 346 12.22 12.69 -4.56
C ALA A 346 10.79 13.21 -4.28
N LEU A 347 10.64 14.53 -4.43
CA LEU A 347 9.33 15.17 -4.40
C LEU A 347 8.42 14.62 -5.50
N ILE A 348 7.15 14.45 -5.15
CA ILE A 348 6.08 14.12 -6.08
C ILE A 348 5.68 15.40 -6.83
N GLN A 349 5.68 15.30 -8.16
CA GLN A 349 5.38 16.38 -9.09
C GLN A 349 3.88 16.38 -9.46
N PRO A 350 3.31 17.52 -9.90
CA PRO A 350 1.93 17.59 -10.38
C PRO A 350 1.64 16.69 -11.59
N SER A 351 2.66 16.42 -12.40
CA SER A 351 2.61 15.54 -13.57
C SER A 351 2.67 14.05 -13.25
N ASP A 352 3.03 13.67 -12.02
CA ASP A 352 3.09 12.27 -11.61
C ASP A 352 1.68 11.66 -11.57
N GLY A 353 1.58 10.45 -12.11
CA GLY A 353 0.42 9.60 -11.96
C GLY A 353 0.23 9.14 -10.51
N TYR A 354 -0.99 8.71 -10.21
CA TYR A 354 -1.34 8.14 -8.92
C TYR A 354 -2.33 7.00 -9.13
N ILE A 355 -2.00 5.87 -8.53
CA ILE A 355 -2.67 4.59 -8.67
C ILE A 355 -3.18 4.20 -7.29
N LYS A 356 -4.47 3.92 -7.19
CA LYS A 356 -5.03 3.26 -5.99
C LYS A 356 -5.10 1.78 -6.27
N LEU A 357 -4.52 0.95 -5.41
CA LEU A 357 -4.64 -0.50 -5.51
C LEU A 357 -5.88 -0.94 -4.72
N SER A 358 -6.74 -1.75 -5.35
CA SER A 358 -7.99 -2.24 -4.77
C SER A 358 -8.10 -3.77 -4.88
N GLY A 359 -8.57 -4.41 -3.82
CA GLY A 359 -8.59 -5.87 -3.70
C GLY A 359 -8.60 -6.31 -2.24
N PHE A 360 -8.68 -7.62 -1.98
CA PHE A 360 -8.84 -8.17 -0.64
C PHE A 360 -7.54 -8.11 0.19
N VAL A 361 -7.21 -6.92 0.67
CA VAL A 361 -5.98 -6.63 1.42
C VAL A 361 -6.17 -6.94 2.91
N LYS A 362 -5.94 -8.21 3.26
CA LYS A 362 -5.54 -8.57 4.63
C LYS A 362 -4.07 -8.22 4.88
N ASP A 363 -3.24 -8.51 3.87
CA ASP A 363 -1.80 -8.21 3.83
C ASP A 363 -1.57 -7.29 2.59
N PRO A 364 -1.07 -6.05 2.74
CA PRO A 364 -0.88 -5.12 1.60
C PRO A 364 0.19 -5.61 0.62
N PRO A 365 0.01 -5.37 -0.71
CA PRO A 365 1.02 -5.70 -1.71
C PRO A 365 2.39 -5.14 -1.33
N MET A 366 3.46 -5.85 -1.71
CA MET A 366 4.83 -5.39 -1.48
C MET A 366 5.48 -4.96 -2.79
N ILE A 367 6.28 -3.90 -2.73
CA ILE A 367 7.21 -3.48 -3.78
C ILE A 367 8.58 -3.38 -3.13
N ASP A 368 9.51 -4.22 -3.58
CA ASP A 368 10.89 -4.31 -3.07
C ASP A 368 10.98 -4.30 -1.53
N GLY A 369 10.22 -5.18 -0.89
CA GLY A 369 10.13 -5.29 0.57
C GLY A 369 9.16 -4.34 1.27
N HIS A 370 8.74 -3.22 0.65
CA HIS A 370 7.83 -2.25 1.26
C HIS A 370 6.35 -2.54 0.98
N HIS A 371 5.53 -2.53 2.03
CA HIS A 371 4.08 -2.61 1.92
C HIS A 371 3.48 -1.33 1.35
N VAL A 372 2.81 -1.43 0.19
CA VAL A 372 2.16 -0.34 -0.52
C VAL A 372 0.63 -0.46 -0.49
N ARG A 373 -0.06 0.67 -0.53
CA ARG A 373 -1.53 0.74 -0.67
C ARG A 373 -1.93 1.51 -1.91
N ASP A 374 -1.29 2.65 -2.10
CA ASP A 374 -1.34 3.43 -3.32
C ASP A 374 0.09 3.57 -3.87
N LEU A 375 0.19 3.82 -5.18
CA LEU A 375 1.45 4.10 -5.86
C LEU A 375 1.40 5.47 -6.52
N PHE A 376 2.53 6.13 -6.54
CA PHE A 376 2.82 7.26 -7.41
C PHE A 376 3.56 6.70 -8.61
N VAL A 377 3.33 7.21 -9.81
CA VAL A 377 4.10 6.75 -10.98
C VAL A 377 4.61 7.90 -11.81
N ARG A 378 5.85 7.77 -12.27
CA ARG A 378 6.52 8.74 -13.13
C ARG A 378 7.24 8.01 -14.24
N ARG A 379 6.98 8.38 -15.49
CA ARG A 379 7.71 7.83 -16.64
C ARG A 379 8.93 8.69 -16.97
N ILE A 380 10.10 8.05 -17.06
CA ILE A 380 11.37 8.69 -17.44
C ILE A 380 11.93 7.91 -18.64
N GLY A 381 11.63 8.38 -19.85
CA GLY A 381 11.95 7.65 -21.08
C GLY A 381 11.23 6.30 -21.13
N ASP A 382 12.00 5.21 -21.14
CA ASP A 382 11.51 3.82 -21.14
C ASP A 382 11.53 3.16 -19.74
N GLN A 383 11.73 3.96 -18.70
CA GLN A 383 11.57 3.54 -17.30
C GLN A 383 10.25 4.05 -16.72
N LEU A 384 9.62 3.21 -15.90
CA LEU A 384 8.50 3.58 -15.04
C LEU A 384 9.00 3.56 -13.59
N MET A 385 9.04 4.73 -12.95
CA MET A 385 9.36 4.86 -11.54
C MET A 385 8.08 4.64 -10.72
N LEU A 386 8.13 3.75 -9.74
CA LEU A 386 7.04 3.48 -8.79
C LEU A 386 7.41 4.12 -7.46
N GLY A 387 6.57 5.04 -6.97
CA GLY A 387 6.79 5.79 -5.74
C GLY A 387 5.85 5.35 -4.62
N TYR A 388 6.36 5.21 -3.40
CA TYR A 388 5.55 5.08 -2.18
C TYR A 388 5.83 6.25 -1.23
N LEU A 389 4.79 6.70 -0.50
CA LEU A 389 4.80 7.98 0.23
C LEU A 389 5.57 7.89 1.55
N THR A 390 6.72 8.56 1.65
CA THR A 390 7.55 8.56 2.86
C THR A 390 7.26 9.73 3.79
N SER A 391 6.90 10.89 3.24
CA SER A 391 6.55 12.06 4.06
C SER A 391 5.62 13.06 3.37
N VAL A 392 4.89 13.81 4.19
CA VAL A 392 4.07 14.96 3.78
C VAL A 392 4.52 16.17 4.59
N GLU A 393 4.65 17.31 3.92
CA GLU A 393 4.99 18.59 4.52
C GLU A 393 3.96 19.63 4.07
N ILE A 394 3.41 20.39 5.02
CA ILE A 394 2.43 21.45 4.76
C ILE A 394 3.01 22.76 5.28
N THR A 395 3.31 23.66 4.36
CA THR A 395 3.99 24.94 4.62
C THR A 395 3.30 26.03 3.82
N ASP A 396 2.83 27.09 4.49
CA ASP A 396 2.26 28.30 3.88
C ASP A 396 1.27 28.04 2.73
N SER A 397 0.29 27.16 2.99
CA SER A 397 -0.76 26.67 2.07
C SER A 397 -0.30 25.73 0.94
N GLU A 398 0.99 25.42 0.82
CA GLU A 398 1.51 24.40 -0.10
C GLU A 398 1.61 23.04 0.61
N LYS A 399 1.09 21.98 -0.04
CA LYS A 399 1.26 20.58 0.39
C LYS A 399 2.34 19.91 -0.45
N ARG A 400 3.52 19.71 0.11
CA ARG A 400 4.61 18.94 -0.50
C ARG A 400 4.52 17.49 -0.05
N MET A 401 4.84 16.57 -0.95
CA MET A 401 4.84 15.14 -0.69
C MET A 401 6.13 14.55 -1.24
N THR A 402 6.81 13.74 -0.43
CA THR A 402 8.03 13.03 -0.83
C THR A 402 7.72 11.55 -0.94
N ALA A 403 8.16 10.93 -2.03
CA ALA A 403 8.12 9.49 -2.20
C ALA A 403 9.53 8.91 -2.31
N ALA A 404 9.66 7.64 -1.93
CA ALA A 404 10.77 6.78 -2.29
C ALA A 404 10.42 6.09 -3.62
N TRP A 405 11.29 6.24 -4.62
CA TRP A 405 11.03 5.84 -6.00
C TRP A 405 11.90 4.65 -6.41
N VAL A 406 11.26 3.61 -6.94
CA VAL A 406 11.85 2.37 -7.44
C VAL A 406 11.79 2.36 -8.97
N SER A 407 12.93 2.22 -9.64
CA SER A 407 13.00 2.22 -11.11
C SER A 407 12.65 0.86 -11.70
N THR A 408 11.69 0.80 -12.60
CA THR A 408 11.35 -0.39 -13.39
C THR A 408 11.60 -0.15 -14.88
N ARG A 409 11.95 -1.21 -15.61
CA ARG A 409 12.16 -1.17 -17.07
C ARG A 409 11.04 -1.92 -17.76
N ARG A 410 10.60 -1.43 -18.94
CA ARG A 410 9.56 -2.11 -19.71
C ARG A 410 10.04 -3.51 -20.13
N PHE A 411 9.24 -4.54 -19.88
CA PHE A 411 9.53 -5.89 -20.37
C PHE A 411 9.15 -5.98 -21.84
N ALA A 412 10.13 -6.26 -22.69
CA ALA A 412 9.98 -6.31 -24.14
C ALA A 412 9.65 -7.75 -24.62
N THR A 413 8.40 -8.18 -24.44
CA THR A 413 7.95 -9.48 -24.96
C THR A 413 7.75 -9.41 -26.47
N ALA A 414 8.58 -10.12 -27.24
CA ALA A 414 8.60 -10.03 -28.70
C ALA A 414 7.44 -10.79 -29.41
N GLN A 415 6.86 -11.80 -28.75
CA GLN A 415 5.74 -12.61 -29.24
C GLN A 415 4.95 -13.19 -28.04
N PRO A 416 3.69 -13.62 -28.21
CA PRO A 416 3.04 -14.51 -27.25
C PRO A 416 3.73 -15.89 -27.27
N THR A 417 4.74 -16.09 -26.43
CA THR A 417 5.51 -17.33 -26.40
C THR A 417 4.69 -18.53 -25.94
N ASP A 418 5.04 -19.71 -26.44
CA ASP A 418 4.62 -20.98 -25.87
C ASP A 418 5.40 -21.22 -24.58
N ILE A 419 4.73 -20.96 -23.46
CA ILE A 419 5.28 -21.01 -22.11
C ILE A 419 5.68 -22.46 -21.74
N LEU A 420 4.94 -23.46 -22.25
CA LEU A 420 5.27 -24.86 -22.04
C LEU A 420 6.54 -25.24 -22.81
N ALA A 421 6.68 -24.79 -24.06
CA ALA A 421 7.90 -25.01 -24.84
C ALA A 421 9.11 -24.31 -24.20
N GLN A 422 8.96 -23.07 -23.73
CA GLN A 422 10.03 -22.36 -23.02
C GLN A 422 10.46 -23.09 -21.75
N LEU A 423 9.52 -23.45 -20.88
CA LEU A 423 9.84 -24.16 -19.64
C LEU A 423 10.43 -25.56 -19.88
N LYS A 424 9.96 -26.30 -20.91
CA LYS A 424 10.56 -27.58 -21.35
C LYS A 424 11.97 -27.43 -21.93
N SER A 425 12.33 -26.25 -22.44
CA SER A 425 13.66 -26.00 -23.02
C SER A 425 14.74 -25.65 -21.98
N ILE A 426 14.37 -25.47 -20.71
CA ILE A 426 15.31 -25.12 -19.64
C ILE A 426 16.22 -26.34 -19.36
N PRO A 427 17.55 -26.21 -19.51
CA PRO A 427 18.46 -27.31 -19.23
C PRO A 427 18.46 -27.65 -17.73
N GLU A 428 18.37 -28.94 -17.45
CA GLU A 428 18.34 -29.48 -16.10
C GLU A 428 19.72 -29.30 -15.43
N ARG A 429 19.73 -28.88 -14.17
CA ARG A 429 20.97 -28.85 -13.40
C ARG A 429 21.29 -30.27 -12.95
N SER A 430 22.19 -30.93 -13.67
CA SER A 430 22.78 -32.20 -13.23
C SER A 430 23.31 -32.03 -11.80
N THR A 431 22.64 -32.65 -10.83
CA THR A 431 23.11 -32.71 -9.45
C THR A 431 24.38 -33.56 -9.44
N ALA A 432 25.53 -32.91 -9.30
CA ALA A 432 26.81 -33.59 -9.27
C ALA A 432 26.82 -34.64 -8.13
N SER A 433 26.84 -35.91 -8.53
CA SER A 433 26.80 -37.10 -7.66
C SER A 433 27.96 -37.10 -6.66
N ASN A 434 27.75 -36.58 -5.45
CA ASN A 434 28.64 -36.75 -4.29
C ASN A 434 27.99 -36.48 -2.91
N SER A 435 26.67 -36.23 -2.83
CA SER A 435 25.97 -36.15 -1.52
C SER A 435 25.32 -37.50 -1.20
N PRO A 436 25.60 -38.13 -0.04
CA PRO A 436 25.21 -39.51 0.25
C PRO A 436 23.82 -39.68 0.92
N GLU A 437 22.94 -38.68 0.90
CA GLU A 437 21.58 -38.82 1.46
C GLU A 437 20.53 -39.23 0.40
N PRO A 438 19.59 -40.13 0.74
CA PRO A 438 18.54 -40.59 -0.15
C PRO A 438 17.37 -39.59 -0.20
N TYR A 439 17.63 -38.37 -0.67
CA TYR A 439 16.55 -37.52 -1.16
C TYR A 439 15.88 -38.25 -2.33
N ARG A 440 14.62 -38.64 -2.11
CA ARG A 440 13.77 -39.28 -3.13
C ARG A 440 13.88 -38.48 -4.41
N SER A 441 14.12 -39.18 -5.53
CA SER A 441 14.29 -38.59 -6.86
C SER A 441 13.07 -37.75 -7.23
N ALA A 442 13.15 -36.45 -6.94
CA ALA A 442 12.13 -35.48 -7.28
C ALA A 442 12.10 -35.34 -8.81
N PRO A 443 10.93 -35.51 -9.47
CA PRO A 443 10.83 -35.34 -10.92
C PRO A 443 11.28 -33.94 -11.34
N VAL A 444 12.19 -33.86 -12.31
CA VAL A 444 12.79 -32.61 -12.75
C VAL A 444 11.74 -31.75 -13.48
N LEU A 445 11.92 -30.44 -13.55
CA LEU A 445 10.92 -29.52 -14.13
C LEU A 445 10.45 -29.90 -15.54
N ALA A 446 11.34 -30.38 -16.43
CA ALA A 446 10.94 -30.78 -17.78
C ALA A 446 10.06 -32.04 -17.75
N ASP A 447 10.45 -33.07 -17.00
CA ASP A 447 9.64 -34.26 -16.73
C ASP A 447 8.31 -33.93 -16.03
N ALA A 448 8.33 -32.98 -15.10
CA ALA A 448 7.17 -32.53 -14.37
C ALA A 448 6.12 -31.93 -15.32
N ILE A 449 6.55 -31.05 -16.21
CA ILE A 449 5.69 -30.46 -17.24
C ILE A 449 5.28 -31.53 -18.27
N ALA A 450 6.18 -32.44 -18.65
CA ALA A 450 5.87 -33.52 -19.59
C ALA A 450 4.75 -34.44 -19.06
N ALA A 451 4.88 -34.92 -17.83
CA ALA A 451 3.91 -35.77 -17.15
C ALA A 451 2.53 -35.11 -17.05
N VAL A 452 2.46 -33.84 -16.68
CA VAL A 452 1.18 -33.10 -16.61
C VAL A 452 0.62 -32.77 -18.00
N SER A 453 1.48 -32.51 -19.01
CA SER A 453 1.02 -32.23 -20.38
C SER A 453 0.50 -33.47 -21.12
N ASN A 454 0.88 -34.68 -20.70
CA ASN A 454 0.56 -35.94 -21.37
C ASN A 454 -0.72 -36.64 -20.83
N GLN A 455 -1.68 -35.89 -20.28
CA GLN A 455 -2.94 -36.41 -19.68
C GLN A 455 -3.95 -37.04 -20.67
N SER A 456 -3.47 -37.61 -21.78
CA SER A 456 -4.17 -38.63 -22.59
C SER A 456 -3.58 -40.04 -22.40
N ALA A 457 -2.42 -40.16 -21.76
CA ALA A 457 -1.80 -41.44 -21.41
C ALA A 457 -2.20 -41.83 -19.98
N SER A 458 -3.02 -42.88 -19.88
CA SER A 458 -3.54 -43.53 -18.67
C SER A 458 -2.66 -43.42 -17.41
N LEU A 459 -2.90 -42.41 -16.58
CA LEU A 459 -2.73 -42.52 -15.13
C LEU A 459 -3.78 -43.53 -14.65
N SER A 460 -3.34 -44.68 -14.14
CA SER A 460 -4.26 -45.76 -13.77
C SER A 460 -5.16 -45.34 -12.60
N GLU A 461 -6.42 -45.78 -12.62
CA GLU A 461 -7.54 -45.29 -11.77
C GLU A 461 -7.39 -45.49 -10.24
N ASN A 462 -6.21 -45.79 -9.70
CA ASN A 462 -5.98 -45.94 -8.26
C ASN A 462 -4.86 -45.08 -7.65
N ASP A 463 -4.07 -44.34 -8.44
CA ASP A 463 -3.06 -43.40 -7.92
C ASP A 463 -3.51 -41.94 -8.06
N ALA A 464 -4.24 -41.45 -7.06
CA ALA A 464 -4.56 -40.04 -6.95
C ALA A 464 -3.32 -39.21 -6.58
N ASP A 465 -3.17 -38.05 -7.23
CA ASP A 465 -2.24 -36.97 -6.88
C ASP A 465 -0.72 -37.26 -7.00
N GLY A 466 -0.33 -38.03 -8.02
CA GLY A 466 1.04 -38.05 -8.57
C GLY A 466 1.43 -36.73 -9.27
N SER A 467 1.41 -35.60 -8.56
CA SER A 467 1.81 -34.29 -9.08
C SER A 467 3.32 -34.02 -8.90
N PRO A 468 4.05 -33.65 -9.96
CA PRO A 468 5.51 -33.52 -9.91
C PRO A 468 6.03 -32.11 -9.55
N ALA A 469 7.18 -32.09 -8.87
CA ALA A 469 8.11 -30.98 -8.63
C ALA A 469 9.48 -31.63 -8.30
N TYR A 470 10.65 -30.99 -8.38
CA TYR A 470 11.03 -29.58 -8.16
C TYR A 470 12.11 -29.13 -9.17
N SER A 471 12.52 -27.85 -9.15
CA SER A 471 13.83 -27.44 -9.68
C SER A 471 14.41 -26.22 -8.98
N ALA A 472 15.62 -26.37 -8.43
CA ALA A 472 16.36 -25.29 -7.75
C ALA A 472 16.97 -24.25 -8.70
N THR A 473 16.85 -24.40 -10.03
CA THR A 473 17.31 -23.39 -11.01
C THR A 473 16.22 -22.46 -11.50
N VAL A 474 14.95 -22.78 -11.25
CA VAL A 474 13.81 -22.03 -11.79
C VAL A 474 12.99 -21.50 -10.62
N ASN A 475 13.24 -20.23 -10.30
CA ASN A 475 12.59 -19.48 -9.22
C ASN A 475 11.86 -18.24 -9.77
N GLY A 476 11.23 -17.46 -8.91
CA GLY A 476 10.48 -16.25 -9.28
C GLY A 476 11.31 -15.24 -10.09
N SER A 477 12.59 -15.02 -9.76
CA SER A 477 13.48 -14.14 -10.52
C SER A 477 13.74 -14.66 -11.93
N PHE A 478 13.97 -15.97 -12.08
CA PHE A 478 14.15 -16.61 -13.38
C PHE A 478 12.87 -16.55 -14.22
N LEU A 479 11.70 -16.79 -13.61
CA LEU A 479 10.40 -16.68 -14.28
C LEU A 479 10.12 -15.26 -14.76
N LEU A 480 10.37 -14.24 -13.94
CA LEU A 480 10.32 -12.83 -14.36
C LEU A 480 11.22 -12.54 -15.56
N LYS A 481 12.47 -13.04 -15.52
CA LYS A 481 13.45 -12.82 -16.59
C LYS A 481 13.04 -13.47 -17.93
N LEU A 482 12.47 -14.68 -17.87
CA LEU A 482 12.16 -15.49 -19.06
C LEU A 482 10.76 -15.22 -19.63
N LEU A 483 9.75 -15.08 -18.76
CA LEU A 483 8.32 -15.04 -19.11
C LEU A 483 7.69 -13.67 -18.87
N GLY A 484 8.32 -12.83 -18.04
CA GLY A 484 7.75 -11.56 -17.60
C GLY A 484 6.80 -11.72 -16.42
N VAL A 485 5.88 -10.78 -16.30
CA VAL A 485 4.89 -10.75 -15.22
C VAL A 485 3.76 -11.74 -15.54
N PRO A 486 3.34 -12.59 -14.58
CA PRO A 486 2.23 -13.53 -14.73
C PRO A 486 0.87 -12.82 -14.89
N ASP A 487 -0.13 -13.59 -15.30
CA ASP A 487 -1.53 -13.14 -15.43
C ASP A 487 -2.24 -13.11 -14.06
N GLU A 488 -1.81 -13.95 -13.11
CA GLU A 488 -2.25 -13.95 -11.71
C GLU A 488 -1.04 -14.31 -10.82
N ALA A 489 -0.82 -13.56 -9.75
CA ALA A 489 0.13 -13.89 -8.69
C ALA A 489 -0.41 -13.42 -7.33
N ARG A 490 -0.61 -14.34 -6.39
CA ARG A 490 -1.14 -14.02 -5.05
C ARG A 490 -0.81 -15.10 -4.04
N ARG A 491 -1.00 -14.82 -2.75
CA ARG A 491 -0.98 -15.85 -1.70
C ARG A 491 -1.93 -17.01 -2.05
N LEU A 492 -1.44 -18.24 -1.93
CA LEU A 492 -2.22 -19.46 -2.12
C LEU A 492 -3.24 -19.60 -0.99
N TYR A 493 -4.50 -19.89 -1.31
CA TYR A 493 -5.50 -20.14 -0.27
C TYR A 493 -5.42 -21.59 0.24
N PRO A 494 -5.71 -21.86 1.53
CA PRO A 494 -5.59 -23.21 2.09
C PRO A 494 -6.43 -24.30 1.41
N PHE A 495 -7.49 -23.93 0.68
CA PHE A 495 -8.32 -24.85 -0.09
C PHE A 495 -7.84 -25.09 -1.52
N GLU A 496 -6.89 -24.29 -2.01
CA GLU A 496 -6.22 -24.45 -3.31
C GLU A 496 -4.93 -25.26 -3.20
N ALA A 497 -4.37 -25.37 -1.99
CA ALA A 497 -3.20 -26.17 -1.72
C ALA A 497 -3.44 -27.65 -2.10
N PRO A 498 -2.56 -28.26 -2.91
CA PRO A 498 -2.73 -29.63 -3.38
C PRO A 498 -2.49 -30.59 -2.21
N LYS A 499 -3.30 -31.66 -2.15
CA LYS A 499 -3.26 -32.64 -1.06
C LYS A 499 -2.17 -33.69 -1.30
N VAL A 500 -0.91 -33.25 -1.32
CA VAL A 500 0.24 -34.14 -1.52
C VAL A 500 0.45 -34.99 -0.25
N PRO A 501 0.36 -36.33 -0.29
CA PRO A 501 0.43 -37.15 0.93
C PRO A 501 1.78 -37.11 1.66
N LEU A 502 2.85 -36.82 0.92
CA LEU A 502 4.25 -36.81 1.35
C LEU A 502 4.98 -35.68 0.59
N GLY A 503 4.76 -34.42 0.98
CA GLY A 503 5.33 -33.24 0.33
C GLY A 503 5.67 -32.11 1.31
N GLU A 504 6.29 -31.05 0.80
CA GLU A 504 6.54 -29.82 1.57
C GLU A 504 5.22 -29.15 2.00
N SER A 505 5.30 -28.31 3.03
CA SER A 505 4.18 -27.44 3.39
C SER A 505 4.00 -26.36 2.32
N PHE A 506 2.76 -26.17 1.89
CA PHE A 506 2.33 -25.03 1.06
C PHE A 506 1.96 -23.80 1.91
N GLU A 507 2.36 -23.77 3.19
CA GLU A 507 2.10 -22.66 4.09
C GLU A 507 2.93 -21.43 3.71
N GLY A 508 2.24 -20.33 3.41
CA GLY A 508 2.89 -19.08 2.95
C GLY A 508 3.23 -19.06 1.47
N SER A 509 3.05 -20.17 0.76
CA SER A 509 3.25 -20.25 -0.69
C SER A 509 2.33 -19.30 -1.47
N GLN A 510 2.74 -18.99 -2.69
CA GLN A 510 2.01 -18.14 -3.62
C GLN A 510 1.58 -18.93 -4.86
N LEU A 511 0.33 -18.75 -5.28
CA LEU A 511 -0.20 -19.19 -6.56
C LEU A 511 0.22 -18.20 -7.63
N VAL A 512 0.82 -18.70 -8.70
CA VAL A 512 1.25 -17.93 -9.87
C VAL A 512 0.67 -18.58 -11.13
N ARG A 513 0.07 -17.81 -12.03
CA ARG A 513 -0.50 -18.32 -13.28
C ARG A 513 0.07 -17.59 -14.50
N TYR A 514 0.54 -18.40 -15.44
CA TYR A 514 0.99 -18.01 -16.77
C TYR A 514 0.10 -18.75 -17.79
N ARG A 515 -0.99 -18.11 -18.22
CA ARG A 515 -2.08 -18.68 -19.04
C ARG A 515 -2.61 -19.99 -18.44
N ASP A 516 -2.45 -21.11 -19.14
CA ASP A 516 -2.89 -22.43 -18.71
C ASP A 516 -1.92 -23.10 -17.72
N VAL A 517 -0.76 -22.49 -17.44
CA VAL A 517 0.23 -23.01 -16.48
C VAL A 517 0.00 -22.37 -15.11
N THR A 518 -0.38 -23.17 -14.12
CA THR A 518 -0.44 -22.76 -12.71
C THR A 518 0.77 -23.33 -11.97
N LEU A 519 1.55 -22.44 -11.36
CA LEU A 519 2.70 -22.74 -10.52
C LEU A 519 2.33 -22.41 -9.07
N MET A 520 2.95 -23.11 -8.11
CA MET A 520 2.99 -22.66 -6.72
C MET A 520 4.44 -22.46 -6.34
N LEU A 521 4.76 -21.28 -5.83
CA LEU A 521 6.11 -20.94 -5.38
C LEU A 521 6.15 -20.86 -3.85
N SER A 522 7.27 -21.26 -3.27
CA SER A 522 7.59 -21.02 -1.87
C SER A 522 7.74 -19.52 -1.57
N PRO A 523 7.80 -19.11 -0.29
CA PRO A 523 8.21 -17.76 0.10
C PRO A 523 9.62 -17.36 -0.43
N SER A 524 10.52 -18.33 -0.63
CA SER A 524 11.84 -18.18 -1.27
C SER A 524 11.79 -18.11 -2.80
N GLY A 525 10.61 -18.15 -3.41
CA GLY A 525 10.42 -18.05 -4.86
C GLY A 525 10.64 -19.35 -5.63
N GLU A 526 10.91 -20.47 -4.97
CA GLU A 526 11.23 -21.77 -5.58
C GLU A 526 9.94 -22.49 -6.01
N ILE A 527 9.94 -23.14 -7.18
CA ILE A 527 8.77 -23.89 -7.67
C ILE A 527 8.54 -25.14 -6.81
N GLN A 528 7.42 -25.16 -6.08
CA GLN A 528 6.96 -26.29 -5.27
C GLN A 528 5.93 -27.18 -5.98
N TYR A 529 5.23 -26.65 -6.99
CA TYR A 529 4.17 -27.38 -7.70
C TYR A 529 3.96 -26.81 -9.11
N VAL A 530 3.66 -27.68 -10.08
CA VAL A 530 3.34 -27.31 -11.46
C VAL A 530 2.09 -28.03 -11.93
N ARG A 531 1.17 -27.29 -12.57
CA ARG A 531 -0.02 -27.80 -13.23
C ARG A 531 -0.25 -27.13 -14.58
N VAL A 532 -0.73 -27.91 -15.54
CA VAL A 532 -1.16 -27.44 -16.86
C VAL A 532 -2.67 -27.65 -16.97
N GLY A 533 -3.37 -26.67 -17.55
CA GLY A 533 -4.82 -26.60 -17.59
C GLY A 533 -5.41 -25.86 -16.38
N GLY A 534 -6.61 -25.31 -16.56
CA GLY A 534 -7.29 -24.50 -15.56
C GLY A 534 -7.49 -25.21 -14.21
N LEU A 535 -7.76 -24.41 -13.16
CA LEU A 535 -8.22 -24.91 -11.86
C LEU A 535 -9.40 -25.88 -12.07
N PRO A 536 -9.54 -26.92 -11.23
CA PRO A 536 -10.66 -27.83 -11.35
C PRO A 536 -11.94 -27.01 -11.14
N ALA A 537 -12.78 -26.93 -12.18
CA ALA A 537 -14.06 -26.24 -12.08
C ALA A 537 -14.78 -26.77 -10.84
N ASN A 538 -15.16 -25.86 -9.95
CA ASN A 538 -15.63 -26.22 -8.61
C ASN A 538 -16.99 -26.94 -8.76
N LYS A 539 -16.96 -28.27 -8.83
CA LYS A 539 -18.12 -29.14 -9.16
C LYS A 539 -19.28 -29.06 -8.15
N ASN A 540 -19.15 -28.22 -7.13
CA ASN A 540 -20.10 -28.02 -6.04
C ASN A 540 -20.85 -26.68 -6.15
N VAL A 541 -21.06 -26.14 -7.37
CA VAL A 541 -22.01 -25.03 -7.64
C VAL A 541 -23.01 -25.44 -8.72
N SER A 542 -23.73 -26.52 -8.43
CA SER A 542 -24.98 -26.87 -9.10
C SER A 542 -25.90 -27.53 -8.07
N GLY A 543 -26.73 -26.70 -7.43
CA GLY A 543 -27.69 -27.05 -6.39
C GLY A 543 -28.57 -25.85 -6.09
#